data_AF-A0A961L7F2-F1
#
_entry.id   AF-A0A961L7F2-F1
#
_cell.length_a   1.000
_cell.length_b   1.000
_cell.length_c   1.000
_cell.angle_alpha   90.00
_cell.angle_beta   90.00
_cell.angle_gamma   90.00
#
_symmetry.space_group_name_H-M   'P 1'
#
loop_
_entity.id
_entity.type
_entity.pdbx_description
1 polymer ?
#
loop_
_entity_poly.entity_id
_entity_poly.type
_entity_poly.pdbx_seq_one_letter_code
_entity_poly.pdbx_strand_id
1 'polypeptide(L)' 'AVEYLELRRDADLAPTARTDEPARLLAAAWLGGVRLIDNMPLRR' A
#
# COMPACT_ATOMS: atom_id res chain seq x y z
N ALA A 1 -4.98 -14.05 -5.85
CA ALA A 1 -4.94 -14.02 -4.38
C ALA A 1 -4.24 -12.75 -3.92
N VAL A 2 -4.74 -12.09 -2.88
CA VAL A 2 -4.08 -10.89 -2.31
C VAL A 2 -2.93 -11.34 -1.42
N GLU A 3 -1.75 -10.77 -1.63
CA GLU A 3 -0.54 -11.02 -0.84
C GLU A 3 -0.46 -10.00 0.31
N TYR A 4 -0.65 -8.71 0.01
CA TYR A 4 -0.79 -7.67 1.03
C TYR A 4 -1.63 -6.51 0.55
N LEU A 5 -2.20 -5.80 1.53
CA LEU A 5 -2.83 -4.50 1.40
C LEU A 5 -2.49 -3.70 2.67
N GLU A 6 -1.56 -2.76 2.57
CA GLU A 6 -0.97 -2.11 3.75
C GLU A 6 -0.88 -0.59 3.59
N LEU A 7 -1.15 0.12 4.68
CA LEU A 7 -0.95 1.57 4.78
C LEU A 7 0.41 1.86 5.43
N ARG A 8 1.27 2.58 4.71
CA ARG A 8 2.63 2.92 5.15
C ARG A 8 2.87 4.43 5.06
N ARG A 9 3.69 4.98 5.95
CA ARG A 9 4.11 6.38 5.88
C ARG A 9 4.87 6.64 4.58
N ASP A 10 4.61 7.78 3.95
CA ASP A 10 5.27 8.13 2.68
C ASP A 10 6.79 8.35 2.84
N ALA A 11 7.22 8.85 4.01
CA ALA A 11 8.61 9.23 4.26
C ALA A 11 9.56 8.03 4.44
N ASP A 12 9.11 6.94 5.06
CA ASP A 12 9.99 5.85 5.50
C ASP A 12 9.37 4.45 5.42
N LEU A 13 8.14 4.33 4.91
CA LEU A 13 7.39 3.07 4.81
C LEU A 13 7.13 2.36 6.14
N ALA A 14 7.31 3.05 7.28
CA ALA A 14 6.91 2.51 8.56
C ALA A 14 5.40 2.22 8.55
N PRO A 15 4.94 1.12 9.21
CA PRO A 15 3.52 0.86 9.35
C PRO A 15 2.83 2.06 9.99
N THR A 16 1.66 2.43 9.48
CA THR A 16 0.84 3.48 10.11
C THR A 16 -0.64 3.12 9.97
N ALA A 17 -1.41 3.50 10.99
CA ALA A 17 -2.88 3.49 10.93
C ALA A 17 -3.43 4.91 10.79
N ARG A 18 -2.54 5.90 10.65
CA ARG A 18 -2.88 7.31 10.60
C ARG A 18 -3.18 7.73 9.16
N THR A 19 -4.33 8.36 8.98
CA THR A 19 -4.73 8.99 7.71
C THR A 19 -4.52 10.50 7.72
N ASP A 20 -3.97 11.03 8.82
CA ASP A 20 -3.78 12.44 9.06
C ASP A 20 -2.36 12.93 8.67
N GLU A 21 -1.51 12.04 8.16
CA GLU A 21 -0.16 12.30 7.64
C GLU A 21 -0.02 11.74 6.21
N PRO A 22 0.96 12.22 5.40
CA PRO A 22 1.24 11.64 4.10
C PRO A 22 1.53 10.14 4.20
N ALA A 23 0.71 9.33 3.53
CA ALA A 23 0.80 7.88 3.54
C ALA A 23 0.57 7.32 2.13
N ARG A 24 0.94 6.05 1.93
CA ARG A 24 0.65 5.28 0.72
C ARG A 24 -0.08 3.99 1.07
N LEU A 25 -1.09 3.68 0.27
CA LEU A 25 -1.65 2.34 0.23
C LEU A 25 -0.83 1.51 -0.76
N LEU A 26 -0.23 0.42 -0.28
CA LEU A 26 0.54 -0.53 -1.05
C LEU A 26 -0.27 -1.82 -1.22
N ALA A 27 -0.32 -2.36 -2.43
CA ALA A 27 -1.00 -3.62 -2.71
C ALA A 27 -0.17 -4.54 -3.60
N ALA A 28 -0.25 -5.85 -3.31
CA ALA A 28 0.24 -6.89 -4.20
C ALA A 28 -0.76 -8.04 -4.28
N ALA A 29 -0.94 -8.58 -5.49
CA ALA A 29 -1.81 -9.71 -5.73
C ALA A 29 -1.33 -10.57 -6.91
N TRP A 30 -1.69 -11.85 -6.86
CA TRP A 30 -1.53 -12.79 -7.96
C TRP A 30 -2.81 -12.87 -8.79
N LEU A 31 -2.69 -12.65 -10.10
CA LEU A 31 -3.76 -12.79 -11.08
C LEU A 31 -3.29 -13.68 -12.24
N GLY A 32 -3.92 -14.86 -12.40
CA GLY A 32 -3.58 -15.79 -13.49
C GLY A 32 -2.10 -16.24 -13.50
N GLY A 33 -1.46 -16.36 -12.33
CA GLY A 33 -0.04 -16.71 -12.21
C GLY A 33 0.93 -15.55 -12.41
N VAL A 34 0.44 -14.34 -12.68
CA VAL A 34 1.25 -13.10 -12.75
C VAL A 34 1.13 -12.35 -11.42
N ARG A 35 2.27 -11.89 -10.89
CA ARG A 35 2.30 -11.02 -9.70
C ARG A 35 2.22 -9.57 -10.11
N LEU A 36 1.18 -8.88 -9.66
CA LEU A 36 0.96 -7.46 -9.90
C LEU A 36 1.19 -6.69 -8.60
N ILE A 37 1.79 -5.50 -8.73
CA ILE A 37 1.96 -4.55 -7.65
C ILE A 37 1.44 -3.19 -8.10
N ASP A 38 0.89 -2.43 -7.15
CA ASP A 38 0.59 -1.02 -7.36
C ASP A 38 0.60 -0.27 -6.02
N ASN A 39 0.65 1.06 -6.09
CA ASN A 39 0.50 1.92 -4.94
C ASN A 39 -0.24 3.22 -5.29
N MET A 40 -0.89 3.82 -4.30
CA MET A 40 -1.44 5.16 -4.44
C MET A 40 -1.17 6.01 -3.20
N PRO A 41 -0.93 7.33 -3.37
CA PRO A 41 -0.86 8.24 -2.25
C PRO A 41 -2.25 8.39 -1.61
N LEU A 42 -2.30 8.36 -0.28
CA LEU A 42 -3.47 8.77 0.47
C LEU A 42 -3.42 10.28 0.63
N ARG A 43 -4.33 10.98 -0.03
CA ARG A 43 -4.56 12.42 0.13
C ARG A 43 -5.80 12.58 1.01
N ARG A 44 -5.80 13.56 1.92
CA ARG A 44 -7.05 14.01 2.55
C ARG A 44 -7.95 14.68 1.52
#